data_AF-A0A1C5LZ04-F1
#
_entry.id   AF-A0A1C5LZ04-F1
#
_cell.length_a   1.000
_cell.length_b   1.000
_cell.length_c   1.000
_cell.angle_alpha   90.00
_cell.angle_beta   90.00
_cell.angle_gamma   90.00
#
_symmetry.space_group_name_H-M   'P 1'
#
loop_
_entity.id
_entity.type
_entity.pdbx_description
1 polymer ?
#
loop_
_entity_poly.entity_id
_entity_poly.type
_entity_poly.pdbx_seq_one_letter_code
_entity_poly.pdbx_strand_id
1 'polypeptide(L)'
;MKKYVCFTCLLICFLSFFGCDTEGDNWDVGYYEYSFSFFYPEDIEQNYTFVFEGKEGANGIVPRNTPNGLLEIHEKENGNIVFSQNISLEERQNIQFIKIGDRIDIYSEDKFIPMTPSVIFTNEADSYTIWFNDQELQNNVINYIPTENLTGDLEIRKTGETTPIFSTEVTITAGMSINIMQLSDTEFLDIPEDTEPEPTVYNTSKVRFLYTGDEILNTDEIILKLYKVDVNWDWSSQVPVTYTLTLQRGVISEYVEFNMTDINNDYYIYSIELPTGEVIIDYDSQMFISDYLYGDDTWSFLGWKKATVMISGGGNTIEVLTGLSIPWEQQ
;
A
#
# COMPACT_ATOMS: atom_id res chain seq x y z
N MET A 1 -11.13 4.73 -101.75
CA MET A 1 -12.04 5.63 -101.02
C MET A 1 -13.09 4.79 -100.29
N LYS A 2 -13.29 5.10 -98.99
CA LYS A 2 -14.27 4.55 -98.02
C LYS A 2 -13.98 3.10 -97.54
N LYS A 3 -13.49 2.84 -96.31
CA LYS A 3 -14.11 2.97 -94.95
C LYS A 3 -15.29 1.97 -94.80
N TYR A 4 -15.42 1.09 -93.80
CA TYR A 4 -15.14 1.20 -92.36
C TYR A 4 -15.35 -0.16 -91.61
N VAL A 5 -14.64 -0.31 -90.47
CA VAL A 5 -15.10 -0.84 -89.13
C VAL A 5 -15.30 -2.36 -88.99
N CYS A 6 -15.05 -3.05 -87.87
CA CYS A 6 -14.31 -2.95 -86.58
C CYS A 6 -14.80 -4.18 -85.76
N PHE A 7 -14.28 -4.38 -84.53
CA PHE A 7 -14.72 -5.34 -83.48
C PHE A 7 -14.23 -6.80 -83.67
N THR A 8 -13.58 -7.50 -82.73
CA THR A 8 -13.36 -7.27 -81.28
C THR A 8 -12.28 -8.24 -80.74
N CYS A 9 -11.50 -7.73 -79.79
CA CYS A 9 -10.96 -8.35 -78.56
C CYS A 9 -10.26 -9.75 -78.51
N LEU A 10 -8.97 -9.70 -78.12
CA LEU A 10 -8.49 -10.03 -76.75
C LEU A 10 -8.69 -11.49 -76.28
N LEU A 11 -7.71 -12.36 -76.51
CA LEU A 11 -7.33 -13.44 -75.58
C LEU A 11 -6.00 -14.08 -76.00
N ILE A 12 -5.21 -14.47 -74.99
CA ILE A 12 -4.06 -15.39 -75.03
C ILE A 12 -2.70 -14.70 -75.21
N CYS A 13 -2.28 -14.04 -74.12
CA CYS A 13 -0.98 -14.32 -73.53
C CYS A 13 -0.91 -15.79 -73.08
N PHE A 14 0.32 -16.26 -72.81
CA PHE A 14 0.69 -17.54 -72.18
C PHE A 14 0.97 -18.69 -73.16
N LEU A 15 2.25 -18.95 -73.41
CA LEU A 15 2.96 -20.13 -72.85
C LEU A 15 4.27 -20.35 -73.62
N SER A 16 5.35 -19.66 -73.23
CA SER A 16 6.71 -20.13 -73.52
C SER A 16 7.75 -19.35 -72.74
N PHE A 17 7.79 -19.53 -71.43
CA PHE A 17 9.04 -19.45 -70.67
C PHE A 17 8.99 -20.50 -69.56
N PHE A 18 9.59 -21.67 -69.85
CA PHE A 18 10.16 -22.54 -68.84
C PHE A 18 11.30 -21.76 -68.18
N GLY A 19 11.06 -21.26 -66.98
CA GLY A 19 12.10 -20.79 -66.05
C GLY A 19 12.32 -21.88 -65.01
N CYS A 20 13.59 -22.19 -64.76
CA CYS A 20 14.10 -23.23 -63.87
C CYS A 20 13.31 -23.41 -62.57
N ASP A 21 12.94 -24.66 -62.28
CA ASP A 21 12.94 -25.17 -60.91
C ASP A 21 14.36 -24.96 -60.36
N THR A 22 14.50 -23.90 -59.56
CA THR A 22 15.44 -23.95 -58.46
C THR A 22 14.61 -24.39 -57.28
N GLU A 23 14.94 -25.57 -56.75
CA GLU A 23 14.58 -25.95 -55.39
C GLU A 23 15.02 -24.78 -54.49
N GLY A 24 14.08 -23.88 -54.23
CA GLY A 24 14.27 -22.88 -53.20
C GLY A 24 14.30 -23.68 -51.91
N ASP A 25 15.47 -23.77 -51.29
CA ASP A 25 15.51 -23.84 -49.83
C ASP A 25 14.47 -22.82 -49.36
N ASN A 26 13.44 -23.29 -48.69
CA ASN A 26 12.51 -22.40 -48.01
C ASN A 26 13.32 -21.82 -46.85
N TRP A 27 14.13 -20.80 -47.13
CA TRP A 27 14.63 -19.91 -46.11
C TRP A 27 13.36 -19.34 -45.49
N ASP A 28 13.10 -19.69 -44.23
CA ASP A 28 12.06 -19.05 -43.43
C ASP A 28 12.48 -17.58 -43.28
N VAL A 29 12.18 -16.77 -44.30
CA VAL A 29 12.44 -15.33 -44.40
C VAL A 29 11.44 -14.53 -43.55
N GLY A 30 10.88 -15.16 -42.53
CA GLY A 30 10.09 -14.49 -41.53
C GLY A 30 10.96 -13.60 -40.65
N TYR A 31 10.32 -12.60 -40.07
CA TYR A 31 10.89 -11.75 -39.04
C TYR A 31 10.10 -11.95 -37.75
N TYR A 32 10.76 -11.73 -36.62
CA TYR A 32 10.09 -11.45 -35.36
C TYR A 32 10.07 -9.94 -35.16
N GLU A 33 8.90 -9.42 -34.80
CA GLU A 33 8.74 -8.06 -34.28
C GLU A 33 9.03 -8.08 -32.78
N TYR A 34 9.75 -7.08 -32.30
CA TYR A 34 10.04 -6.90 -30.86
C TYR A 34 9.73 -5.48 -30.41
N SER A 35 9.40 -5.36 -29.12
CA SER A 35 9.39 -4.10 -28.40
C SER A 35 10.03 -4.25 -27.02
N PHE A 36 10.61 -3.16 -26.54
CA PHE A 36 11.20 -2.99 -25.22
C PHE A 36 10.50 -1.81 -24.55
N SER A 37 10.17 -1.94 -23.28
CA SER A 37 9.60 -0.84 -22.50
C SER A 37 9.93 -1.01 -21.02
N PHE A 38 9.84 0.07 -20.26
CA PHE A 38 9.78 -0.06 -18.80
C PHE A 38 8.36 -0.39 -18.35
N PHE A 39 8.24 -1.31 -17.40
CA PHE A 39 7.02 -1.63 -16.68
C PHE A 39 6.94 -0.85 -15.37
N TYR A 40 8.06 -0.66 -14.69
CA TYR A 40 8.14 0.11 -13.44
C TYR A 40 9.54 0.72 -13.25
N PRO A 41 9.66 1.94 -12.68
CA PRO A 41 8.56 2.87 -12.41
C PRO A 41 8.01 3.47 -13.71
N GLU A 42 6.83 4.09 -13.64
CA GLU A 42 6.22 4.76 -14.80
C GLU A 42 7.12 5.90 -15.32
N ASP A 43 7.02 6.18 -16.63
CA ASP A 43 7.69 7.28 -17.34
C ASP A 43 9.23 7.32 -17.27
N ILE A 44 9.88 6.31 -16.71
CA ILE A 44 11.35 6.27 -16.60
C ILE A 44 12.05 6.07 -17.95
N GLU A 45 11.35 5.54 -18.95
CA GLU A 45 11.88 5.24 -20.29
C GLU A 45 12.49 6.48 -20.96
N GLN A 46 12.00 7.67 -20.66
CA GLN A 46 12.54 8.93 -21.20
C GLN A 46 14.01 9.16 -20.84
N ASN A 47 14.52 8.53 -19.78
CA ASN A 47 15.91 8.66 -19.32
C ASN A 47 16.87 7.65 -19.98
N TYR A 48 16.34 6.68 -20.74
CA TYR A 48 17.11 5.55 -21.26
C TYR A 48 17.00 5.40 -22.79
N THR A 49 18.01 4.77 -23.36
CA THR A 49 18.07 4.33 -24.76
C THR A 49 18.29 2.83 -24.80
N PHE A 50 17.45 2.12 -25.55
CA PHE A 50 17.62 0.69 -25.83
C PHE A 50 18.51 0.50 -27.05
N VAL A 51 19.46 -0.42 -26.96
CA VAL A 51 20.36 -0.79 -28.05
C VAL A 51 20.33 -2.30 -28.22
N PHE A 52 19.83 -2.79 -29.36
CA PHE A 52 19.82 -4.22 -29.69
C PHE A 52 20.72 -4.48 -30.89
N GLU A 53 21.74 -5.32 -30.72
CA GLU A 53 22.75 -5.60 -31.76
C GLU A 53 23.35 -4.32 -32.36
N GLY A 54 23.65 -3.33 -31.50
CA GLY A 54 24.21 -2.04 -31.89
C GLY A 54 23.23 -1.08 -32.57
N LYS A 55 21.93 -1.42 -32.65
CA LYS A 55 20.89 -0.54 -33.21
C LYS A 55 20.08 0.09 -32.08
N GLU A 56 20.06 1.42 -32.06
CA GLU A 56 19.21 2.18 -31.14
C GLU A 56 17.73 2.05 -31.52
N GLY A 57 16.88 1.81 -30.52
CA GLY A 57 15.43 1.80 -30.67
C GLY A 57 14.73 0.85 -29.70
N ALA A 58 13.56 1.28 -29.23
CA ALA A 58 12.69 0.49 -28.36
C ALA A 58 11.87 -0.56 -29.13
N ASN A 59 11.88 -0.55 -30.46
CA ASN A 59 11.16 -1.53 -31.27
C ASN A 59 11.90 -1.80 -32.58
N GLY A 60 11.61 -2.95 -33.19
CA GLY A 60 12.22 -3.32 -34.46
C GLY A 60 11.83 -4.71 -34.92
N ILE A 61 12.60 -5.20 -35.89
CA ILE A 61 12.44 -6.54 -36.47
C ILE A 61 13.78 -7.26 -36.49
N VAL A 62 13.76 -8.57 -36.21
CA VAL A 62 14.91 -9.46 -36.31
C VAL A 62 14.59 -10.67 -37.20
N PRO A 63 15.52 -11.15 -38.04
CA PRO A 63 15.30 -12.37 -38.81
C PRO A 63 15.08 -13.60 -37.89
N ARG A 64 14.11 -14.45 -38.23
CA ARG A 64 13.79 -15.66 -37.44
C ARG A 64 14.95 -16.66 -37.33
N ASN A 65 15.88 -16.65 -38.29
CA ASN A 65 17.06 -17.50 -38.28
C ASN A 65 18.20 -16.97 -37.40
N THR A 66 18.10 -15.72 -36.91
CA THR A 66 19.06 -15.10 -35.99
C THR A 66 18.33 -14.32 -34.89
N PRO A 67 17.48 -14.96 -34.07
CA PRO A 67 16.63 -14.27 -33.10
C PRO A 67 17.37 -13.85 -31.82
N ASN A 68 18.63 -14.26 -31.68
CA ASN A 68 19.44 -14.00 -30.50
C ASN A 68 20.29 -12.75 -30.71
N GLY A 69 20.45 -11.93 -29.69
CA GLY A 69 21.33 -10.77 -29.74
C GLY A 69 21.58 -10.13 -28.38
N LEU A 70 22.59 -9.28 -28.33
CA LEU A 70 22.92 -8.46 -27.19
C LEU A 70 21.94 -7.28 -27.10
N LEU A 71 21.24 -7.20 -25.97
CA LEU A 71 20.44 -6.05 -25.58
C LEU A 71 21.17 -5.27 -24.50
N GLU A 72 21.30 -3.97 -24.71
CA GLU A 72 21.86 -3.03 -23.76
C GLU A 72 20.87 -1.89 -23.48
N ILE A 73 20.90 -1.38 -22.26
CA ILE A 73 20.19 -0.16 -21.87
C ILE A 73 21.23 0.87 -21.45
N HIS A 74 21.15 2.05 -22.06
CA HIS A 74 22.09 3.14 -21.89
C HIS A 74 21.38 4.32 -21.23
N GLU A 75 22.02 4.95 -20.25
CA GLU A 75 21.58 6.22 -19.69
C GLU A 75 21.76 7.34 -20.72
N LYS A 76 20.71 8.14 -20.98
CA LYS A 76 20.81 9.25 -21.95
C LYS A 76 21.72 10.39 -21.47
N GLU A 77 21.84 10.58 -20.16
CA GLU A 77 22.60 11.70 -19.60
C GLU A 77 24.11 11.57 -19.88
N ASN A 78 24.66 10.37 -19.71
CA ASN A 78 26.10 10.13 -19.72
C ASN A 78 26.54 9.01 -20.69
N GLY A 79 25.60 8.23 -21.26
CA GLY A 79 25.88 7.10 -22.15
C GLY A 79 26.32 5.82 -21.44
N ASN A 80 26.19 5.73 -20.12
CA ASN A 80 26.59 4.55 -19.35
C ASN A 80 25.67 3.37 -19.64
N ILE A 81 26.27 2.19 -19.79
CA ILE A 81 25.54 0.92 -19.90
C ILE A 81 25.10 0.49 -18.50
N VAL A 82 23.79 0.43 -18.28
CA VAL A 82 23.16 0.06 -17.00
C VAL A 82 22.50 -1.32 -17.03
N PHE A 83 22.36 -1.91 -18.21
CA PHE A 83 21.93 -3.28 -18.43
C PHE A 83 22.61 -3.83 -19.67
N SER A 84 23.06 -5.09 -19.64
CA SER A 84 23.67 -5.76 -20.78
C SER A 84 23.44 -7.27 -20.67
N GLN A 85 22.66 -7.83 -21.58
CA GLN A 85 22.34 -9.25 -21.58
C GLN A 85 22.07 -9.78 -22.99
N ASN A 86 22.53 -11.00 -23.27
CA ASN A 86 22.09 -11.73 -24.46
C ASN A 86 20.67 -12.24 -24.26
N ILE A 87 19.78 -11.88 -25.18
CA ILE A 87 18.38 -12.30 -25.18
C ILE A 87 18.05 -13.11 -26.43
N SER A 88 17.00 -13.91 -26.35
CA SER A 88 16.41 -14.65 -27.46
C SER A 88 15.01 -14.09 -27.71
N LEU A 89 14.75 -13.63 -28.94
CA LEU A 89 13.46 -13.06 -29.33
C LEU A 89 12.52 -14.13 -29.88
N GLU A 90 11.26 -14.07 -29.46
CA GLU A 90 10.16 -14.89 -29.96
C GLU A 90 9.16 -14.07 -30.79
N GLU A 91 8.13 -14.72 -31.34
CA GLU A 91 7.13 -14.06 -32.17
C GLU A 91 6.33 -13.01 -31.38
N ARG A 92 6.45 -11.74 -31.79
CA ARG A 92 5.75 -10.57 -31.22
C ARG A 92 6.01 -10.37 -29.73
N GLN A 93 7.27 -10.49 -29.33
CA GLN A 93 7.65 -10.36 -27.94
C GLN A 93 7.74 -8.89 -27.51
N ASN A 94 7.09 -8.58 -26.38
CA ASN A 94 7.36 -7.38 -25.62
C ASN A 94 8.20 -7.75 -24.39
N ILE A 95 9.44 -7.25 -24.32
CA ILE A 95 10.29 -7.43 -23.13
C ILE A 95 10.15 -6.19 -22.26
N GLN A 96 9.62 -6.40 -21.07
CA GLN A 96 9.41 -5.34 -20.10
C GLN A 96 10.56 -5.31 -19.11
N PHE A 97 10.96 -4.10 -18.71
CA PHE A 97 12.03 -3.85 -17.76
C PHE A 97 11.51 -3.26 -16.47
N ILE A 98 12.19 -3.55 -15.37
CA ILE A 98 11.93 -2.94 -14.08
C ILE A 98 13.21 -2.31 -13.55
N LYS A 99 13.10 -1.08 -13.01
CA LYS A 99 14.18 -0.40 -12.30
C LYS A 99 13.84 -0.31 -10.82
N ILE A 100 14.77 -0.77 -9.97
CA ILE A 100 14.68 -0.78 -8.51
C ILE A 100 16.00 -0.29 -7.95
N GLY A 101 16.01 0.85 -7.27
CA GLY A 101 17.27 1.51 -6.89
C GLY A 101 18.16 1.68 -8.13
N ASP A 102 19.40 1.20 -8.07
CA ASP A 102 20.34 1.23 -9.21
C ASP A 102 20.22 0.03 -10.15
N ARG A 103 19.43 -0.98 -9.81
CA ARG A 103 19.26 -2.19 -10.61
C ARG A 103 18.23 -1.99 -11.72
N ILE A 104 18.55 -2.45 -12.93
CA ILE A 104 17.59 -2.66 -14.00
C ILE A 104 17.60 -4.15 -14.36
N ASP A 105 16.42 -4.77 -14.48
CA ASP A 105 16.27 -6.18 -14.83
C ASP A 105 15.07 -6.38 -15.78
N ILE A 106 15.02 -7.54 -16.44
CA ILE A 106 13.84 -7.96 -17.19
C ILE A 106 12.76 -8.35 -16.19
N TYR A 107 11.60 -7.70 -16.31
CA TYR A 107 10.43 -7.98 -15.48
C TYR A 107 9.86 -9.36 -15.79
N SER A 108 9.53 -10.08 -14.74
CA SER A 108 8.70 -11.28 -14.80
C SER A 108 8.04 -11.50 -13.44
N GLU A 109 6.82 -12.04 -13.44
CA GLU A 109 6.00 -12.24 -12.23
C GLU A 109 6.61 -13.23 -11.21
N ASP A 110 7.55 -14.08 -11.64
CA ASP A 110 8.29 -15.02 -10.79
C ASP A 110 9.48 -14.36 -10.07
N LYS A 111 9.97 -13.23 -10.58
CA LYS A 111 11.12 -12.50 -10.02
C LYS A 111 10.73 -11.34 -9.11
N PHE A 112 9.52 -10.81 -9.24
CA PHE A 112 9.07 -9.63 -8.50
C PHE A 112 7.66 -9.81 -7.99
N ILE A 113 7.40 -9.41 -6.74
CA ILE A 113 6.07 -9.38 -6.17
C ILE A 113 5.63 -7.94 -5.88
N PRO A 114 4.34 -7.61 -6.08
CA PRO A 114 3.80 -6.30 -5.74
C PRO A 114 3.49 -6.21 -4.23
N MET A 115 3.74 -5.05 -3.65
CA MET A 115 3.26 -4.66 -2.32
C MET A 115 2.89 -3.18 -2.29
N THR A 116 2.03 -2.78 -1.36
CA THR A 116 1.65 -1.37 -1.19
C THR A 116 1.85 -0.96 0.28
N PRO A 117 2.87 -0.15 0.60
CA PRO A 117 2.98 0.43 1.93
C PRO A 117 1.98 1.59 2.05
N SER A 118 1.34 1.71 3.20
CA SER A 118 0.47 2.82 3.58
C SER A 118 0.90 3.33 4.94
N VAL A 119 1.61 4.45 4.94
CA VAL A 119 2.03 5.13 6.15
C VAL A 119 1.23 6.42 6.30
N ILE A 120 0.53 6.54 7.42
CA ILE A 120 -0.18 7.74 7.84
C ILE A 120 0.79 8.55 8.71
N PHE A 121 1.31 9.64 8.14
CA PHE A 121 2.15 10.58 8.87
C PHE A 121 1.28 11.64 9.57
N THR A 122 1.58 11.93 10.84
CA THR A 122 0.96 13.04 11.59
C THR A 122 1.65 14.37 11.29
N ASN A 123 2.92 14.32 10.91
CA ASN A 123 3.73 15.43 10.42
C ASN A 123 3.67 15.53 8.88
N GLU A 124 4.35 16.52 8.28
CA GLU A 124 4.45 16.64 6.81
C GLU A 124 5.05 15.37 6.19
N ALA A 125 4.29 14.67 5.36
CA ALA A 125 4.66 13.38 4.77
C ALA A 125 6.01 13.42 4.02
N ASP A 126 6.33 14.55 3.37
CA ASP A 126 7.58 14.75 2.62
C ASP A 126 8.83 14.79 3.52
N SER A 127 8.65 14.85 4.84
CA SER A 127 9.75 14.79 5.82
C SER A 127 10.30 13.37 6.04
N TYR A 128 9.65 12.35 5.47
CA TYR A 128 9.99 10.95 5.70
C TYR A 128 10.06 10.15 4.40
N THR A 129 10.86 9.09 4.43
CA THR A 129 10.99 8.10 3.35
C THR A 129 10.82 6.71 3.91
N ILE A 130 10.23 5.81 3.12
CA ILE A 130 9.96 4.42 3.49
C ILE A 130 10.99 3.55 2.77
N TRP A 131 11.58 2.59 3.47
CA TRP A 131 12.62 1.72 2.92
C TRP A 131 12.37 0.26 3.26
N PHE A 132 12.67 -0.64 2.33
CA PHE A 132 12.71 -2.07 2.60
C PHE A 132 13.94 -2.67 1.93
N ASN A 133 14.82 -3.33 2.69
CA ASN A 133 16.06 -3.94 2.15
C ASN A 133 16.85 -2.98 1.23
N ASP A 134 17.09 -1.75 1.71
CA ASP A 134 17.78 -0.67 0.99
C ASP A 134 17.09 -0.15 -0.29
N GLN A 135 15.85 -0.58 -0.57
CA GLN A 135 15.00 -0.01 -1.60
C GLN A 135 14.08 1.06 -1.00
N GLU A 136 14.15 2.28 -1.51
CA GLU A 136 13.15 3.31 -1.20
C GLU A 136 11.80 2.92 -1.83
N LEU A 137 10.75 2.95 -1.00
CA LEU A 137 9.38 2.63 -1.39
C LEU A 137 8.56 3.91 -1.47
N GLN A 138 7.69 3.98 -2.47
CA GLN A 138 6.72 5.04 -2.60
C GLN A 138 5.47 4.72 -1.75
N ASN A 139 5.03 5.69 -0.95
CA ASN A 139 3.86 5.54 -0.08
C ASN A 139 2.56 5.50 -0.88
N ASN A 140 1.59 4.66 -0.47
CA ASN A 140 0.25 4.51 -1.04
C ASN A 140 0.20 4.14 -2.54
N VAL A 141 1.28 3.59 -3.09
CA VAL A 141 1.34 3.09 -4.46
C VAL A 141 2.01 1.71 -4.50
N ILE A 142 1.80 1.00 -5.60
CA ILE A 142 2.38 -0.33 -5.78
C ILE A 142 3.89 -0.20 -5.98
N ASN A 143 4.64 -0.90 -5.14
CA ASN A 143 6.07 -1.11 -5.25
C ASN A 143 6.33 -2.58 -5.60
N TYR A 144 7.43 -2.86 -6.28
CA TYR A 144 7.83 -4.23 -6.63
C TYR A 144 9.06 -4.62 -5.86
N ILE A 145 9.03 -5.81 -5.26
CA ILE A 145 10.09 -6.36 -4.42
C ILE A 145 10.66 -7.62 -5.08
N PRO A 146 11.99 -7.75 -5.21
CA PRO A 146 12.62 -8.97 -5.72
C PRO A 146 12.32 -10.20 -4.85
N THR A 147 11.94 -11.33 -5.46
CA THR A 147 11.57 -12.56 -4.75
C THR A 147 12.71 -13.23 -3.99
N GLU A 148 13.96 -12.83 -4.27
CA GLU A 148 15.16 -13.28 -3.55
C GLU A 148 15.38 -12.59 -2.20
N ASN A 149 14.70 -11.46 -1.93
CA ASN A 149 14.89 -10.64 -0.72
C ASN A 149 13.54 -10.26 -0.07
N LEU A 150 12.70 -11.25 0.22
CA LEU A 150 11.35 -11.01 0.78
C LEU A 150 11.29 -10.79 2.28
N THR A 151 12.36 -11.10 3.02
CA THR A 151 12.44 -10.88 4.46
C THR A 151 13.51 -9.85 4.76
N GLY A 152 13.20 -8.92 5.65
CA GLY A 152 14.13 -7.88 6.09
C GLY A 152 13.41 -6.76 6.82
N ASP A 153 14.10 -5.64 7.01
CA ASP A 153 13.58 -4.54 7.79
C ASP A 153 12.80 -3.56 6.91
N LEU A 154 11.56 -3.27 7.30
CA LEU A 154 10.83 -2.09 6.85
C LEU A 154 11.20 -0.94 7.76
N GLU A 155 11.76 0.10 7.15
CA GLU A 155 12.29 1.26 7.85
C GLU A 155 11.58 2.56 7.44
N ILE A 156 11.42 3.46 8.40
CA ILE A 156 11.07 4.85 8.13
C ILE A 156 12.26 5.70 8.52
N ARG A 157 12.71 6.55 7.61
CA ARG A 157 13.87 7.43 7.77
C ARG A 157 13.42 8.88 7.54
N LYS A 158 14.03 9.84 8.25
CA LYS A 158 13.88 11.26 7.89
C LYS A 158 14.50 11.51 6.53
N THR A 159 13.88 12.34 5.72
CA THR A 159 14.36 12.65 4.36
C THR A 159 15.80 13.16 4.39
N GLY A 160 16.70 12.47 3.68
CA GLY A 160 18.13 12.79 3.63
C GLY A 160 18.98 12.17 4.76
N GLU A 161 18.37 11.44 5.69
CA GLU A 161 19.07 10.71 6.74
C GLU A 161 19.13 9.20 6.44
N THR A 162 20.18 8.54 6.91
CA THR A 162 20.37 7.08 6.74
C THR A 162 19.97 6.28 7.98
N THR A 163 19.81 6.94 9.13
CA THR A 163 19.46 6.26 10.38
C THR A 163 17.93 6.13 10.47
N PRO A 164 17.38 4.92 10.65
CA PRO A 164 15.95 4.74 10.78
C PRO A 164 15.44 5.28 12.13
N ILE A 165 14.27 5.91 12.09
CA ILE A 165 13.49 6.28 13.29
C ILE A 165 12.45 5.21 13.65
N PHE A 166 12.19 4.29 12.73
CA PHE A 166 11.38 3.09 12.90
C PHE A 166 11.99 1.97 12.07
N SER A 167 11.99 0.76 12.61
CA SER A 167 12.45 -0.44 11.93
C SER A 167 11.69 -1.64 12.50
N THR A 168 11.10 -2.43 11.62
CA THR A 168 10.44 -3.69 11.99
C THR A 168 10.77 -4.77 10.96
N GLU A 169 11.07 -5.97 11.44
CA GLU A 169 11.31 -7.10 10.55
C GLU A 169 9.98 -7.56 9.96
N VAL A 170 9.90 -7.64 8.63
CA VAL A 170 8.71 -8.08 7.91
C VAL A 170 9.08 -9.09 6.84
N THR A 171 8.16 -10.01 6.56
CA THR A 171 8.24 -10.90 5.39
C THR A 171 7.14 -10.53 4.41
N ILE A 172 7.53 -10.00 3.25
CA ILE A 172 6.62 -9.52 2.21
C ILE A 172 6.00 -10.72 1.48
N THR A 173 4.67 -10.69 1.37
CA THR A 173 3.90 -11.61 0.51
C THR A 173 3.25 -10.85 -0.64
N ALA A 174 2.93 -11.53 -1.73
CA ALA A 174 2.30 -10.89 -2.89
C ALA A 174 0.98 -10.22 -2.51
N GLY A 175 0.82 -8.94 -2.86
CA GLY A 175 -0.37 -8.15 -2.54
C GLY A 175 -0.47 -7.72 -1.07
N MET A 176 0.58 -7.88 -0.28
CA MET A 176 0.62 -7.41 1.10
C MET A 176 0.43 -5.89 1.17
N SER A 177 -0.44 -5.46 2.07
CA SER A 177 -0.57 -4.08 2.50
C SER A 177 0.07 -3.94 3.87
N ILE A 178 0.94 -2.95 4.03
CA ILE A 178 1.53 -2.61 5.33
C ILE A 178 0.96 -1.27 5.74
N ASN A 179 0.24 -1.24 6.87
CA ASN A 179 -0.41 -0.02 7.34
C ASN A 179 0.28 0.43 8.64
N ILE A 180 0.86 1.62 8.65
CA ILE A 180 1.55 2.18 9.82
C ILE A 180 1.04 3.59 10.08
N MET A 181 0.82 3.94 11.35
CA MET A 181 0.53 5.31 11.77
C MET A 181 1.70 5.88 12.57
N GLN A 182 2.13 7.09 12.25
CA GLN A 182 3.02 7.86 13.12
C GLN A 182 2.23 8.38 14.33
N LEU A 183 2.72 8.11 15.54
CA LEU A 183 2.17 8.66 16.78
C LEU A 183 2.98 9.87 17.26
N SER A 184 4.30 9.82 17.09
CA SER A 184 5.23 10.91 17.40
C SER A 184 6.44 10.86 16.46
N ASP A 185 7.46 11.71 16.68
CA ASP A 185 8.67 11.73 15.86
C ASP A 185 9.46 10.40 15.87
N THR A 186 9.26 9.56 16.89
CA THR A 186 9.97 8.28 17.06
C THR A 186 9.06 7.10 17.37
N GLU A 187 7.75 7.31 17.44
CA GLU A 187 6.79 6.25 17.74
C GLU A 187 5.86 6.04 16.56
N PHE A 188 5.72 4.77 16.20
CA PHE A 188 4.91 4.32 15.09
C PHE A 188 4.12 3.09 15.54
N LEU A 189 2.98 2.90 14.89
CA LEU A 189 2.01 1.89 15.25
C LEU A 189 1.62 1.09 14.01
N ASP A 190 1.73 -0.23 14.08
CA ASP A 190 1.16 -1.11 13.08
C ASP A 190 -0.37 -1.06 13.17
N ILE A 191 -1.03 -0.72 12.07
CA ILE A 191 -2.48 -0.66 11.97
C ILE A 191 -2.99 -2.00 11.44
N PRO A 192 -3.80 -2.75 12.20
CA PRO A 192 -4.41 -3.96 11.70
C PRO A 192 -5.42 -3.63 10.60
N GLU A 193 -5.56 -4.55 9.64
CA GLU A 193 -6.61 -4.47 8.62
C GLU A 193 -7.99 -4.36 9.30
N ASP A 194 -8.79 -3.41 8.85
CA ASP A 194 -10.12 -3.18 9.40
C ASP A 194 -11.18 -3.92 8.56
N THR A 195 -11.46 -5.16 8.97
CA THR A 195 -12.50 -6.00 8.36
C THR A 195 -13.87 -5.86 9.04
N GLU A 196 -13.98 -5.04 10.09
CA GLU A 196 -15.18 -4.98 10.91
C GLU A 196 -16.28 -4.17 10.20
N PRO A 197 -17.51 -4.70 10.05
CA PRO A 197 -18.56 -4.00 9.34
C PRO A 197 -18.99 -2.72 10.07
N GLU A 198 -19.21 -1.65 9.31
CA GLU A 198 -19.75 -0.40 9.84
C GLU A 198 -21.14 -0.60 10.48
N PRO A 199 -21.42 0.02 11.63
CA PRO A 199 -22.78 0.16 12.13
C PRO A 199 -23.71 0.82 11.12
N THR A 200 -24.99 0.43 11.13
CA THR A 200 -26.02 0.95 10.22
C THR A 200 -26.99 1.92 10.89
N VAL A 201 -26.90 2.07 12.21
CA VAL A 201 -27.78 2.93 13.01
C VAL A 201 -26.96 3.95 13.81
N TYR A 202 -27.40 5.22 13.78
CA TYR A 202 -26.66 6.36 14.32
C TYR A 202 -26.40 6.29 15.84
N ASN A 203 -27.22 5.55 16.58
CA ASN A 203 -27.06 5.37 18.02
C ASN A 203 -26.11 4.22 18.40
N THR A 204 -25.39 3.66 17.43
CA THR A 204 -24.40 2.59 17.64
C THR A 204 -23.06 2.98 17.06
N SER A 205 -22.00 2.84 17.84
CA SER A 205 -20.62 3.09 17.42
C SER A 205 -19.77 1.88 17.76
N LYS A 206 -18.85 1.49 16.89
CA LYS A 206 -17.82 0.50 17.22
C LYS A 206 -16.53 1.22 17.57
N VAL A 207 -16.05 1.02 18.79
CA VAL A 207 -14.88 1.72 19.32
C VAL A 207 -13.81 0.71 19.67
N ARG A 208 -12.59 0.95 19.21
CA ARG A 208 -11.39 0.24 19.63
C ARG A 208 -10.42 1.20 20.29
N PHE A 209 -9.61 0.68 21.19
CA PHE A 209 -8.72 1.44 22.05
C PHE A 209 -7.25 1.13 21.77
N LEU A 210 -6.42 2.16 21.82
CA LEU A 210 -4.97 2.10 21.77
C LEU A 210 -4.43 2.70 23.07
N TYR A 211 -3.50 1.99 23.71
CA TYR A 211 -2.74 2.50 24.84
C TYR A 211 -1.26 2.55 24.44
N THR A 212 -0.61 3.71 24.51
CA THR A 212 0.80 3.89 24.12
C THR A 212 1.74 3.97 25.32
N GLY A 213 1.19 4.25 26.50
CA GLY A 213 1.98 4.62 27.67
C GLY A 213 2.52 6.04 27.60
N ASP A 214 2.91 6.59 28.75
CA ASP A 214 3.56 7.89 28.88
C ASP A 214 4.40 7.96 30.16
N GLU A 215 4.89 9.14 30.54
CA GLU A 215 5.70 9.33 31.76
C GLU A 215 4.95 9.03 33.06
N ILE A 216 3.61 9.05 33.06
CA ILE A 216 2.75 8.88 34.24
C ILE A 216 2.27 7.43 34.36
N LEU A 217 1.75 6.86 33.26
CA LEU A 217 1.27 5.48 33.18
C LEU A 217 2.10 4.72 32.16
N ASN A 218 3.11 4.02 32.65
CA ASN A 218 4.14 3.37 31.84
C ASN A 218 4.24 1.86 32.13
N THR A 219 3.15 1.11 31.96
CA THR A 219 3.12 -0.36 32.10
C THR A 219 2.94 -1.07 30.76
N ASP A 220 3.33 -2.34 30.65
CA ASP A 220 3.17 -3.09 29.39
C ASP A 220 1.70 -3.37 29.05
N GLU A 221 0.85 -3.39 30.09
CA GLU A 221 -0.57 -3.71 29.99
C GLU A 221 -1.37 -2.93 31.03
N ILE A 222 -2.61 -2.59 30.67
CA ILE A 222 -3.63 -2.01 31.56
C ILE A 222 -4.98 -2.72 31.36
N ILE A 223 -5.83 -2.65 32.38
CA ILE A 223 -7.21 -3.13 32.35
C ILE A 223 -8.13 -1.91 32.27
N LEU A 224 -8.79 -1.74 31.12
CA LEU A 224 -9.83 -0.73 30.92
C LEU A 224 -11.19 -1.33 31.24
N LYS A 225 -11.87 -0.77 32.24
CA LYS A 225 -13.27 -1.10 32.54
C LYS A 225 -14.16 0.03 32.07
N LEU A 226 -15.22 -0.33 31.35
CA LEU A 226 -16.20 0.61 30.81
C LEU A 226 -17.55 0.35 31.46
N TYR A 227 -18.26 1.43 31.77
CA TYR A 227 -19.53 1.38 32.47
C TYR A 227 -20.54 2.23 31.72
N LYS A 228 -21.69 1.64 31.36
CA LYS A 228 -22.82 2.36 30.80
C LYS A 228 -23.70 2.89 31.93
N VAL A 229 -24.03 4.17 31.85
CA VAL A 229 -24.89 4.87 32.82
C VAL A 229 -25.87 5.77 32.08
N ASP A 230 -27.01 6.02 32.69
CA ASP A 230 -27.94 7.07 32.26
C ASP A 230 -27.94 8.24 33.26
N VAL A 231 -28.46 9.40 32.86
CA VAL A 231 -28.49 10.62 33.71
C VAL A 231 -29.25 10.46 35.03
N ASN A 232 -30.11 9.44 35.15
CA ASN A 232 -30.89 9.14 36.34
C ASN A 232 -30.30 7.99 37.17
N TRP A 233 -29.05 7.59 36.89
CA TRP A 233 -28.40 6.52 37.66
C TRP A 233 -28.41 6.83 39.17
N ASP A 234 -28.74 5.83 39.97
CA ASP A 234 -28.63 5.92 41.42
C ASP A 234 -27.16 5.83 41.84
N TRP A 235 -26.53 6.99 42.02
CA TRP A 235 -25.14 7.11 42.46
C TRP A 235 -24.85 6.57 43.87
N SER A 236 -25.87 6.15 44.63
CA SER A 236 -25.64 5.39 45.86
C SER A 236 -25.37 3.91 45.61
N SER A 237 -25.55 3.44 44.37
CA SER A 237 -25.33 2.08 43.91
C SER A 237 -24.11 1.99 42.99
N GLN A 238 -23.30 0.94 43.16
CA GLN A 238 -22.15 0.68 42.29
C GLN A 238 -22.61 0.44 40.85
N VAL A 239 -21.94 1.07 39.90
CA VAL A 239 -22.23 0.90 38.47
C VAL A 239 -21.72 -0.46 37.99
N PRO A 240 -22.55 -1.29 37.35
CA PRO A 240 -22.10 -2.54 36.76
C PRO A 240 -21.12 -2.31 35.60
N VAL A 241 -20.04 -3.10 35.58
CA VAL A 241 -19.10 -3.11 34.46
C VAL A 241 -19.81 -3.62 33.21
N THR A 242 -19.74 -2.85 32.12
CA THR A 242 -20.28 -3.22 30.81
C THR A 242 -19.24 -3.97 29.98
N TYR A 243 -18.01 -3.45 29.94
CA TYR A 243 -16.89 -4.09 29.24
C TYR A 243 -15.64 -4.10 30.11
N THR A 244 -14.82 -5.13 29.95
CA THR A 244 -13.48 -5.21 30.51
C THR A 244 -12.54 -5.58 29.38
N LEU A 245 -11.58 -4.70 29.13
CA LEU A 245 -10.60 -4.85 28.07
C LEU A 245 -9.21 -4.90 28.70
N THR A 246 -8.40 -5.82 28.21
CA THR A 246 -6.97 -5.86 28.51
C THR A 246 -6.26 -5.20 27.35
N LEU A 247 -5.66 -4.03 27.59
CA LEU A 247 -4.98 -3.24 26.58
C LEU A 247 -3.47 -3.42 26.74
N GLN A 248 -2.85 -3.98 25.71
CA GLN A 248 -1.40 -4.05 25.62
C GLN A 248 -0.86 -2.77 25.01
N ARG A 249 0.30 -2.32 25.53
CA ARG A 249 0.94 -1.12 25.01
C ARG A 249 1.30 -1.28 23.53
N GLY A 250 0.96 -0.28 22.74
CA GLY A 250 1.25 -0.24 21.30
C GLY A 250 0.42 -1.22 20.48
N VAL A 251 -0.62 -1.81 21.04
CA VAL A 251 -1.52 -2.73 20.33
C VAL A 251 -2.91 -2.15 20.31
N ILE A 252 -3.48 -2.02 19.12
CA ILE A 252 -4.88 -1.64 18.94
C ILE A 252 -5.75 -2.83 19.36
N SER A 253 -6.68 -2.59 20.28
CA SER A 253 -7.64 -3.61 20.72
C SER A 253 -8.69 -3.94 19.65
N GLU A 254 -9.44 -5.02 19.87
CA GLU A 254 -10.64 -5.33 19.11
C GLU A 254 -11.73 -4.27 19.27
N TYR A 255 -12.64 -4.21 18.31
CA TYR A 255 -13.81 -3.34 18.41
C TYR A 255 -14.75 -3.80 19.52
N VAL A 256 -15.27 -2.82 20.25
CA VAL A 256 -16.37 -2.96 21.19
C VAL A 256 -17.54 -2.14 20.69
N GLU A 257 -18.73 -2.72 20.74
CA GLU A 257 -19.94 -2.03 20.30
C GLU A 257 -20.56 -1.21 21.44
N PHE A 258 -20.71 0.07 21.20
CA PHE A 258 -21.38 1.01 22.11
C PHE A 258 -22.76 1.30 21.55
N ASN A 259 -23.79 0.91 22.29
CA ASN A 259 -25.18 1.21 21.96
C ASN A 259 -25.77 2.22 22.95
N MET A 260 -26.20 3.37 22.44
CA MET A 260 -26.98 4.34 23.19
C MET A 260 -28.47 4.05 23.00
N THR A 261 -29.13 3.68 24.09
CA THR A 261 -30.57 3.49 24.14
C THR A 261 -31.27 4.84 24.11
N ASP A 262 -30.73 5.82 24.82
CA ASP A 262 -31.10 7.23 24.72
C ASP A 262 -29.86 8.08 24.45
N ILE A 263 -29.71 8.55 23.22
CA ILE A 263 -28.54 9.34 22.80
C ILE A 263 -28.35 10.65 23.58
N ASN A 264 -29.41 11.14 24.26
CA ASN A 264 -29.34 12.37 25.04
C ASN A 264 -28.99 12.15 26.51
N ASN A 265 -29.07 10.91 26.98
CA ASN A 265 -29.05 10.59 28.41
C ASN A 265 -28.09 9.44 28.77
N ASP A 266 -27.74 8.59 27.81
CA ASP A 266 -26.77 7.52 28.02
C ASP A 266 -25.35 8.05 27.82
N TYR A 267 -24.45 7.71 28.75
CA TYR A 267 -23.03 7.98 28.63
C TYR A 267 -22.24 6.78 29.14
N TYR A 268 -20.97 6.72 28.71
CA TYR A 268 -20.02 5.74 29.21
C TYR A 268 -19.00 6.45 30.09
N ILE A 269 -18.64 5.80 31.19
CA ILE A 269 -17.52 6.21 32.05
C ILE A 269 -16.54 5.04 32.14
N TYR A 270 -15.33 5.31 32.63
CA TYR A 270 -14.28 4.31 32.61
C TYR A 270 -13.41 4.31 33.87
N SER A 271 -12.75 3.19 34.09
CA SER A 271 -11.69 3.04 35.08
C SER A 271 -10.52 2.31 34.45
N ILE A 272 -9.32 2.61 34.92
CA ILE A 272 -8.09 1.98 34.50
C ILE A 272 -7.44 1.37 35.72
N GLU A 273 -7.14 0.08 35.63
CA GLU A 273 -6.46 -0.69 36.66
C GLU A 273 -5.23 -1.35 36.08
N LEU A 274 -4.22 -1.58 36.91
CA LEU A 274 -3.11 -2.46 36.55
C LEU A 274 -3.54 -3.93 36.75
N PRO A 275 -2.89 -4.90 36.07
CA PRO A 275 -3.12 -6.32 36.31
C PRO A 275 -2.92 -6.77 37.76
N THR A 276 -2.18 -5.99 38.56
CA THR A 276 -2.00 -6.18 40.01
C THR A 276 -3.23 -5.87 40.85
N GLY A 277 -4.25 -5.21 40.27
CA GLY A 277 -5.43 -4.70 40.94
C GLY A 277 -5.27 -3.29 41.52
N GLU A 278 -4.14 -2.62 41.26
CA GLU A 278 -3.96 -1.20 41.58
C GLU A 278 -4.84 -0.35 40.65
N VAL A 279 -5.65 0.53 41.24
CA VAL A 279 -6.54 1.42 40.49
C VAL A 279 -5.80 2.71 40.17
N ILE A 280 -5.68 3.03 38.88
CA ILE A 280 -5.02 4.24 38.37
C ILE A 280 -6.06 5.33 38.15
N ILE A 281 -7.11 5.00 37.40
CA ILE A 281 -8.28 5.86 37.19
C ILE A 281 -9.48 5.16 37.77
N ASP A 282 -10.19 5.85 38.65
CA ASP A 282 -11.41 5.37 39.28
C ASP A 282 -12.56 6.29 38.89
N TYR A 283 -13.60 5.70 38.30
CA TYR A 283 -14.75 6.46 37.81
C TYR A 283 -15.47 7.19 38.96
N ASP A 284 -15.48 6.62 40.17
CA ASP A 284 -16.26 7.11 41.31
C ASP A 284 -15.58 8.32 41.97
N SER A 285 -14.25 8.29 42.08
CA SER A 285 -13.47 9.40 42.65
C SER A 285 -13.14 10.52 41.65
N GLN A 286 -13.26 10.27 40.34
CA GLN A 286 -12.88 11.22 39.30
C GLN A 286 -14.02 11.68 38.38
N MET A 287 -15.28 11.59 38.82
CA MET A 287 -16.48 12.09 38.09
C MET A 287 -16.37 13.52 37.50
N PHE A 288 -15.39 14.34 37.92
CA PHE A 288 -15.15 15.70 37.43
C PHE A 288 -13.76 15.92 36.79
N ILE A 289 -12.90 14.89 36.74
CA ILE A 289 -11.51 14.96 36.23
C ILE A 289 -11.30 14.00 35.05
N SER A 290 -12.03 12.88 34.99
CA SER A 290 -12.06 12.04 33.78
C SER A 290 -12.88 12.77 32.71
N ASP A 291 -12.28 13.03 31.55
CA ASP A 291 -13.01 13.52 30.38
C ASP A 291 -14.26 12.65 30.19
N TYR A 292 -15.44 13.29 30.24
CA TYR A 292 -16.68 12.60 29.92
C TYR A 292 -16.56 12.07 28.49
N LEU A 293 -16.84 10.78 28.27
CA LEU A 293 -17.01 10.24 26.92
C LEU A 293 -18.26 10.82 26.19
N TYR A 294 -18.91 11.85 26.78
CA TYR A 294 -20.17 12.45 26.35
C TYR A 294 -20.25 13.97 26.65
N GLY A 295 -20.39 14.79 25.60
CA GLY A 295 -20.63 16.25 25.66
C GLY A 295 -20.27 16.96 24.35
N ASP A 296 -20.86 18.14 24.09
CA ASP A 296 -20.73 18.95 22.85
C ASP A 296 -19.31 19.53 22.61
N ASP A 297 -18.34 19.13 23.45
CA ASP A 297 -16.93 19.51 23.35
C ASP A 297 -16.08 18.26 23.02
N THR A 298 -15.61 18.21 21.77
CA THR A 298 -14.43 17.47 21.24
C THR A 298 -14.26 15.95 21.41
N TRP A 299 -15.02 15.21 22.23
CA TRP A 299 -14.69 13.79 22.55
C TRP A 299 -15.81 12.75 22.37
N SER A 300 -16.95 13.07 21.75
CA SER A 300 -18.01 12.08 21.52
C SER A 300 -17.68 11.14 20.35
N PHE A 301 -17.55 9.83 20.61
CA PHE A 301 -17.50 8.82 19.54
C PHE A 301 -18.87 8.64 18.84
N LEU A 302 -19.93 9.31 19.32
CA LEU A 302 -21.25 9.36 18.68
C LEU A 302 -21.22 10.00 17.29
N GLY A 303 -20.24 10.85 17.01
CA GLY A 303 -19.98 11.34 15.66
C GLY A 303 -19.38 10.30 14.71
N TRP A 304 -19.10 9.07 15.19
CA TRP A 304 -18.33 8.07 14.47
C TRP A 304 -19.05 6.72 14.37
N LYS A 305 -19.07 6.15 13.17
CA LYS A 305 -19.47 4.75 12.94
C LYS A 305 -18.46 3.80 13.57
N LYS A 306 -17.18 4.05 13.29
CA LYS A 306 -16.03 3.33 13.83
C LYS A 306 -15.04 4.36 14.37
N ALA A 307 -14.57 4.17 15.60
CA ALA A 307 -13.59 5.05 16.22
C ALA A 307 -12.39 4.24 16.72
N THR A 308 -11.20 4.74 16.43
CA THR A 308 -9.97 4.32 17.13
C THR A 308 -9.64 5.40 18.14
N VAL A 309 -9.51 5.02 19.40
CA VAL A 309 -9.37 5.96 20.52
C VAL A 309 -8.06 5.68 21.25
N MET A 310 -7.22 6.69 21.41
CA MET A 310 -5.95 6.63 22.10
C MET A 310 -6.10 7.06 23.56
N ILE A 311 -5.52 6.30 24.48
CA ILE A 311 -5.46 6.62 25.91
C ILE A 311 -4.06 7.11 26.26
N SER A 312 -3.97 8.31 26.81
CA SER A 312 -2.74 8.99 27.21
C SER A 312 -2.95 9.86 28.46
N GLY A 313 -1.95 10.65 28.87
CA GLY A 313 -2.06 11.58 30.00
C GLY A 313 -2.23 10.89 31.35
N GLY A 314 -1.53 9.78 31.58
CA GLY A 314 -1.70 8.92 32.76
C GLY A 314 -3.04 8.18 32.77
N GLY A 315 -3.69 8.06 31.61
CA GLY A 315 -5.01 7.45 31.45
C GLY A 315 -6.17 8.43 31.55
N ASN A 316 -5.92 9.73 31.75
CA ASN A 316 -6.98 10.75 31.85
C ASN A 316 -7.42 11.31 30.51
N THR A 317 -6.54 11.23 29.50
CA THR A 317 -6.77 11.79 28.18
C THR A 317 -7.19 10.67 27.24
N ILE A 318 -8.30 10.90 26.54
CA ILE A 318 -8.87 9.95 25.59
C ILE A 318 -9.05 10.70 24.28
N GLU A 319 -8.34 10.29 23.23
CA GLU A 319 -8.35 10.98 21.94
C GLU A 319 -8.81 10.15 20.75
N VAL A 320 -9.72 10.68 19.94
CA VAL A 320 -10.11 10.01 18.68
C VAL A 320 -9.03 10.23 17.63
N LEU A 321 -8.42 9.13 17.17
CA LEU A 321 -7.49 9.14 16.03
C LEU A 321 -8.31 9.22 14.73
N THR A 322 -8.51 10.45 14.24
CA THR A 322 -9.37 10.72 13.07
C THR A 322 -8.92 9.99 11.81
N GLY A 323 -7.60 9.84 11.60
CA GLY A 323 -7.03 9.07 10.49
C GLY A 323 -7.34 7.57 10.51
N LEU A 324 -7.80 7.04 11.65
CA LEU A 324 -8.20 5.64 11.86
C LEU A 324 -9.68 5.50 12.25
N SER A 325 -10.48 6.53 11.99
CA SER A 325 -11.88 6.59 12.41
C SER A 325 -12.79 6.98 11.23
N ILE A 326 -14.01 6.47 11.23
CA ILE A 326 -15.02 6.70 10.18
C ILE A 326 -16.17 7.49 10.78
N PRO A 327 -16.38 8.77 10.39
CA PRO A 327 -17.46 9.57 10.93
C PRO A 327 -18.81 9.10 10.40
N TRP A 328 -19.89 9.38 11.13
CA TRP A 328 -21.21 9.46 10.53
C TRP A 328 -21.22 10.65 9.55
N GLU A 329 -21.88 10.50 8.39
CA GLU A 329 -22.10 11.64 7.51
C GLU A 329 -22.84 12.72 8.30
N GLN A 330 -22.29 13.95 8.32
CA GLN A 330 -22.99 15.09 8.90
C GLN A 330 -24.35 15.23 8.19
N GLN A 331 -25.45 15.07 8.92
CA GLN A 331 -26.80 15.35 8.40
C GLN A 331 -27.09 16.84 8.36
#